data_AF-A0A8H2JJ09-F1
#
_entry.id   AF-A0A8H2JJ09-F1
#
_cell.length_a   1.000
_cell.length_b   1.000
_cell.length_c   1.000
_cell.angle_alpha   90.00
_cell.angle_beta   90.00
_cell.angle_gamma   90.00
#
_symmetry.space_group_name_H-M   'P 1'
#
loop_
_entity.id
_entity.type
_entity.pdbx_description
1 polymer ?
#
loop_
_entity_poly.entity_id
_entity_poly.type
_entity_poly.pdbx_seq_one_letter_code
_entity_poly.pdbx_strand_id
1 'polypeptide(L)'
;QTFRGTTLSSKDIEGLTFNTGYIDRINKRDSTYYQAMTIASPNRRFNATATTSHLAYVGGDYQVNKDLSLRVYHSQVADLYQQDTLALLHNLPLGDGVLTSDLRSFFSREDGSAKAGNVDNRNLSALFGYRLGGHRVS
;
A
#
# COMPACT_ATOMS: atom_id res chain seq x y z
N GLN A 1 -7.85 2.39 14.01
CA GLN A 1 -8.13 3.49 13.06
C GLN A 1 -9.11 2.99 12.02
N THR A 2 -10.00 3.85 11.53
CA THR A 2 -10.98 3.54 10.47
C THR A 2 -11.05 4.68 9.47
N PHE A 3 -11.62 4.43 8.29
CA PHE A 3 -11.77 5.42 7.22
C PHE A 3 -13.24 5.55 6.82
N ARG A 4 -13.61 6.75 6.36
CA ARG A 4 -14.92 7.01 5.75
C ARG A 4 -14.74 7.17 4.24
N GLY A 5 -15.61 6.53 3.48
CA GLY A 5 -15.55 6.56 2.04
C GLY A 5 -16.37 5.45 1.39
N THR A 6 -16.14 5.25 0.11
CA THR A 6 -16.76 4.21 -0.70
C THR A 6 -15.66 3.38 -1.34
N THR A 7 -15.81 2.06 -1.31
CA THR A 7 -14.89 1.12 -1.95
C THR A 7 -15.68 0.16 -2.83
N LEU A 8 -15.10 -0.21 -3.96
CA LEU A 8 -15.61 -1.25 -4.85
C LEU A 8 -14.55 -2.34 -4.99
N SER A 9 -14.99 -3.59 -4.92
CA SER A 9 -14.15 -4.77 -5.10
C SER A 9 -14.85 -5.72 -6.07
N SER A 10 -14.09 -6.32 -6.98
CA SER A 10 -14.58 -7.35 -7.91
C SER A 10 -13.60 -8.52 -7.98
N LYS A 11 -14.16 -9.72 -8.11
CA LYS A 11 -13.45 -10.98 -8.35
C LYS A 11 -13.99 -11.69 -9.59
N ASP A 12 -14.56 -10.94 -10.52
CA ASP A 12 -15.23 -11.50 -11.70
C ASP A 12 -14.23 -12.06 -12.72
N ILE A 13 -12.96 -11.67 -12.62
CA ILE A 13 -11.86 -12.19 -13.43
C ILE A 13 -11.09 -13.21 -12.59
N GLU A 14 -10.91 -14.42 -13.13
CA GLU A 14 -10.20 -15.50 -12.43
C GLU A 14 -8.78 -15.07 -12.02
N GLY A 15 -8.43 -15.35 -10.77
CA GLY A 15 -7.14 -15.00 -10.19
C GLY A 15 -6.95 -13.51 -9.87
N LEU A 16 -7.83 -12.62 -10.34
CA LEU A 16 -7.73 -11.18 -10.10
C LEU A 16 -8.75 -10.71 -9.05
N THR A 17 -8.26 -10.09 -7.98
CA THR A 17 -9.09 -9.23 -7.12
C THR A 17 -8.82 -7.79 -7.50
N PHE A 18 -9.78 -7.15 -8.17
CA PHE A 18 -9.73 -5.72 -8.46
C PHE A 18 -10.30 -4.92 -7.28
N ASN A 19 -9.64 -3.83 -6.91
CA ASN A 19 -10.08 -2.93 -5.84
C ASN A 19 -9.89 -1.47 -6.24
N THR A 20 -10.90 -0.66 -5.94
CA THR A 20 -10.83 0.80 -6.07
C THR A 20 -11.61 1.45 -4.94
N GLY A 21 -11.28 2.70 -4.62
CA GLY A 21 -12.00 3.41 -3.58
C GLY A 21 -11.71 4.89 -3.55
N TYR A 22 -12.60 5.59 -2.85
CA TYR A 22 -12.54 7.02 -2.56
C TYR A 22 -12.80 7.21 -1.07
N ILE A 23 -11.84 7.79 -0.36
CA ILE A 23 -11.83 7.95 1.08
C ILE A 23 -11.67 9.44 1.40
N ASP A 24 -12.51 10.00 2.25
CA ASP A 24 -12.53 11.45 2.52
C ASP A 24 -12.15 11.82 3.97
N ARG A 25 -12.28 10.87 4.91
CA ARG A 25 -11.93 11.08 6.32
C ARG A 25 -11.28 9.86 6.96
N ILE A 26 -10.55 10.13 8.03
CA ILE A 26 -9.95 9.13 8.92
C ILE A 26 -10.41 9.36 10.36
N ASN A 27 -10.74 8.28 11.07
CA ASN A 27 -10.77 8.29 12.53
C ASN A 27 -9.52 7.58 13.05
N LYS A 28 -8.63 8.32 13.70
CA LYS A 28 -7.36 7.82 14.22
C LYS A 28 -7.59 6.85 15.39
N ARG A 29 -6.57 6.07 15.74
CA ARG A 29 -6.68 5.02 16.79
C ARG A 29 -6.98 5.57 18.20
N ASP A 30 -6.64 6.83 18.40
CA ASP A 30 -6.71 7.62 19.63
C ASP A 30 -7.79 8.73 19.53
N SER A 31 -8.73 8.59 18.61
CA SER A 31 -9.77 9.58 18.32
C SER A 31 -11.16 8.94 18.34
N THR A 32 -12.17 9.77 18.62
CA THR A 32 -13.59 9.38 18.63
C THR A 32 -14.39 9.98 17.46
N TYR A 33 -13.77 10.80 16.60
CA TYR A 33 -14.43 11.48 15.48
C TYR A 33 -13.62 11.42 14.18
N TYR A 34 -14.30 11.64 13.04
CA TYR A 34 -13.71 11.65 11.70
C TYR A 34 -13.05 13.00 11.39
N GLN A 35 -11.83 12.96 10.87
CA GLN A 35 -10.95 14.10 10.60
C GLN A 35 -10.45 14.09 9.16
N ALA A 36 -10.01 15.24 8.64
CA ALA A 36 -9.29 15.28 7.37
C ALA A 36 -7.98 14.47 7.47
N MET A 37 -7.60 13.84 6.37
CA MET A 37 -6.34 13.06 6.32
C MET A 37 -5.15 14.00 6.11
N THR A 38 -3.99 13.58 6.59
CA THR A 38 -2.72 14.31 6.59
C THR A 38 -1.58 13.39 6.20
N ILE A 39 -0.49 13.94 5.68
CA ILE A 39 0.74 13.17 5.44
C ILE A 39 1.54 12.98 6.73
N ALA A 40 2.17 11.81 6.90
CA ALA A 40 3.09 11.59 8.02
C ALA A 40 4.37 12.41 7.81
N SER A 41 4.85 13.10 8.85
CA SER A 41 6.10 13.87 8.81
C SER A 41 7.10 13.47 9.90
N PRO A 42 7.56 12.21 9.93
CA PRO A 42 8.68 11.85 10.78
C PRO A 42 9.92 12.64 10.37
N ASN A 43 10.71 13.07 11.35
CA ASN A 43 11.93 13.86 11.13
C ASN A 43 11.70 15.15 10.31
N ARG A 44 10.49 15.72 10.38
CA ARG A 44 10.10 16.94 9.63
C ARG A 44 10.28 16.81 8.11
N ARG A 45 10.16 15.61 7.56
CA ARG A 45 10.36 15.35 6.13
C ARG A 45 9.36 16.09 5.24
N PHE A 46 8.14 16.32 5.72
CA PHE A 46 7.05 16.96 4.97
C PHE A 46 6.28 17.97 5.82
N ASN A 47 5.39 18.75 5.21
CA ASN A 47 4.51 19.64 5.95
C ASN A 47 3.45 18.86 6.76
N ALA A 48 3.59 18.82 8.08
CA ALA A 48 2.73 18.05 8.99
C ALA A 48 1.30 18.60 9.14
N THR A 49 1.07 19.88 8.79
CA THR A 49 -0.26 20.51 8.88
C THR A 49 -1.05 20.38 7.57
N ALA A 50 -0.41 19.87 6.51
CA ALA A 50 -1.06 19.71 5.21
C ALA A 50 -2.13 18.63 5.27
N THR A 51 -3.37 19.04 4.95
CA THR A 51 -4.53 18.15 4.87
C THR A 51 -4.92 17.89 3.41
N THR A 52 -5.45 16.70 3.15
CA THR A 52 -6.09 16.37 1.87
C THR A 52 -7.61 16.37 1.98
N SER A 53 -8.27 16.64 0.86
CA SER A 53 -9.72 16.45 0.72
C SER A 53 -10.11 14.97 0.62
N HIS A 54 -9.27 14.15 -0.03
CA HIS A 54 -9.55 12.74 -0.26
C HIS A 54 -8.31 11.91 -0.64
N LEU A 55 -8.44 10.61 -0.49
CA LEU A 55 -7.57 9.59 -1.06
C LEU A 55 -8.39 8.77 -2.05
N ALA A 56 -7.95 8.70 -3.30
CA ALA A 56 -8.49 7.80 -4.30
C ALA A 56 -7.44 6.72 -4.60
N TYR A 57 -7.86 5.48 -4.79
CA TYR A 57 -6.94 4.41 -5.19
C TYR A 57 -7.60 3.46 -6.16
N VAL A 58 -6.80 2.84 -7.00
CA VAL A 58 -7.20 1.78 -7.92
C VAL A 58 -6.06 0.77 -8.05
N GLY A 59 -6.39 -0.51 -8.11
CA GLY A 59 -5.40 -1.54 -8.28
C GLY A 59 -5.98 -2.94 -8.22
N GLY A 60 -5.09 -3.91 -8.14
CA GLY A 60 -5.48 -5.29 -8.02
C GLY A 60 -4.39 -6.20 -7.51
N ASP A 61 -4.85 -7.35 -7.08
CA ASP A 61 -4.06 -8.48 -6.61
C ASP A 61 -4.30 -9.63 -7.59
N TYR A 62 -3.25 -10.08 -8.26
CA TYR A 62 -3.31 -11.16 -9.23
C TYR A 62 -2.56 -12.40 -8.73
N GLN A 63 -3.29 -13.51 -8.61
CA GLN A 63 -2.74 -14.82 -8.29
C GLN A 63 -2.30 -15.49 -9.58
N VAL A 64 -0.99 -15.42 -9.88
CA VAL A 64 -0.42 -15.98 -11.11
C VAL A 64 -0.50 -17.50 -11.10
N ASN A 65 -0.22 -18.11 -9.96
CA ASN A 65 -0.37 -19.54 -9.69
C ASN A 65 -0.43 -19.76 -8.16
N LYS A 66 -0.46 -21.00 -7.67
CA LYS A 66 -0.55 -21.30 -6.23
C LYS A 66 0.60 -20.72 -5.35
N ASP A 67 1.74 -20.40 -5.96
CA ASP A 67 2.98 -20.01 -5.27
C ASP A 67 3.30 -18.53 -5.44
N LEU A 68 2.78 -17.86 -6.47
CA LEU A 68 3.13 -16.49 -6.85
C LEU A 68 1.90 -15.58 -6.91
N SER A 69 1.94 -14.48 -6.16
CA SER A 69 1.00 -13.37 -6.29
C SER A 69 1.71 -12.05 -6.60
N LEU A 70 1.03 -11.23 -7.39
CA LEU A 70 1.46 -9.89 -7.78
C LEU A 70 0.42 -8.87 -7.33
N ARG A 71 0.88 -7.69 -6.93
CA ARG A 71 0.03 -6.59 -6.50
C ARG A 71 0.47 -5.30 -7.20
N VAL A 72 -0.50 -4.61 -7.79
CA VAL A 72 -0.27 -3.32 -8.46
C VAL A 72 -1.35 -2.35 -8.03
N TYR A 73 -0.96 -1.20 -7.47
CA TYR A 73 -1.89 -0.15 -7.05
C TYR A 73 -1.35 1.22 -7.43
N HIS A 74 -2.25 2.10 -7.85
CA HIS A 74 -2.05 3.53 -7.92
C HIS A 74 -2.91 4.18 -6.84
N SER A 75 -2.35 5.12 -6.08
CA SER A 75 -3.07 5.88 -5.06
C SER A 75 -2.75 7.35 -5.19
N GLN A 76 -3.78 8.19 -5.13
CA GLN A 76 -3.68 9.63 -5.09
C GLN A 76 -4.19 10.11 -3.73
N VAL A 77 -3.37 10.89 -3.03
CA VAL A 77 -3.75 11.64 -1.83
C VAL A 77 -3.79 13.10 -2.24
N ALA A 78 -4.98 13.58 -2.58
CA ALA A 78 -5.17 14.81 -3.33
C ALA A 78 -4.41 15.99 -2.71
N ASP A 79 -3.70 16.75 -3.55
CA ASP A 79 -2.85 17.90 -3.17
C ASP A 79 -1.64 17.56 -2.27
N LEU A 80 -1.40 16.30 -1.93
CA LEU A 80 -0.27 15.90 -1.09
C LEU A 80 0.74 15.09 -1.90
N TYR A 81 0.35 13.90 -2.35
CA TYR A 81 1.21 13.02 -3.15
C TYR A 81 0.39 11.97 -3.87
N GLN A 82 0.99 11.37 -4.87
CA GLN A 82 0.52 10.14 -5.51
C GLN A 82 1.60 9.07 -5.39
N GLN A 83 1.18 7.80 -5.37
CA GLN A 83 2.07 6.67 -5.17
C GLN A 83 1.65 5.47 -5.99
N ASP A 84 2.61 4.96 -6.76
CA ASP A 84 2.53 3.67 -7.43
C ASP A 84 3.17 2.60 -6.54
N THR A 85 2.46 1.50 -6.32
CA THR A 85 2.89 0.37 -5.50
C THR A 85 2.94 -0.88 -6.35
N LEU A 86 4.10 -1.54 -6.35
CA LEU A 86 4.29 -2.87 -6.91
C LEU A 86 4.71 -3.81 -5.79
N ALA A 87 4.09 -4.96 -5.68
CA ALA A 87 4.55 -5.99 -4.76
C ALA A 87 4.44 -7.39 -5.38
N LEU A 88 5.33 -8.26 -4.95
CA LEU A 88 5.43 -9.65 -5.36
C LEU A 88 5.62 -10.50 -4.11
N LEU A 89 4.81 -11.54 -3.97
CA LEU A 89 4.97 -12.56 -2.95
C LEU A 89 5.11 -13.92 -3.62
N HIS A 90 6.22 -14.60 -3.36
CA HIS A 90 6.51 -15.92 -3.91
C HIS A 90 6.84 -16.91 -2.80
N ASN A 91 6.21 -18.08 -2.82
CA ASN A 91 6.48 -19.19 -1.92
C ASN A 91 7.07 -20.35 -2.72
N LEU A 92 8.39 -20.53 -2.67
CA LEU A 92 9.08 -21.61 -3.36
C LEU A 92 9.26 -22.82 -2.43
N PRO A 93 8.62 -23.97 -2.70
CA PRO A 93 8.96 -25.23 -2.02
C PRO A 93 10.43 -25.56 -2.29
N LEU A 94 11.23 -25.74 -1.23
CA LEU A 94 12.66 -26.01 -1.33
C LEU A 94 13.07 -27.02 -0.25
N GLY A 95 13.30 -28.26 -0.69
CA GLY A 95 13.43 -29.42 0.21
C GLY A 95 12.16 -29.66 1.00
N ASP A 96 12.30 -29.89 2.31
CA ASP A 96 11.17 -30.07 3.25
C ASP A 96 10.59 -28.72 3.74
N GLY A 97 11.10 -27.61 3.22
CA GLY A 97 10.74 -26.26 3.63
C GLY A 97 10.17 -25.40 2.51
N VAL A 98 9.91 -24.13 2.84
CA VAL A 98 9.44 -23.12 1.88
C VAL A 98 10.28 -21.87 2.04
N LEU A 99 10.86 -21.41 0.93
CA LEU A 99 11.49 -20.11 0.82
C LEU A 99 10.44 -19.09 0.36
N THR A 100 10.11 -18.13 1.22
CA THR A 100 9.26 -16.99 0.89
C THR A 100 10.13 -15.82 0.44
N SER A 101 9.76 -15.18 -0.67
CA SER A 101 10.30 -13.89 -1.13
C SER A 101 9.16 -12.87 -1.16
N ASP A 102 9.26 -11.80 -0.36
CA ASP A 102 8.34 -10.65 -0.36
C ASP A 102 9.11 -9.42 -0.84
N LEU A 103 8.79 -8.96 -2.04
CA LEU A 103 9.42 -7.79 -2.66
C LEU A 103 8.37 -6.68 -2.80
N ARG A 104 8.70 -5.46 -2.38
CA ARG A 104 7.80 -4.32 -2.50
C ARG A 104 8.54 -3.08 -2.96
N SER A 105 7.92 -2.37 -3.89
CA SER A 105 8.41 -1.14 -4.46
C SER A 105 7.33 -0.06 -4.37
N PHE A 106 7.72 1.12 -3.93
CA PHE A 106 6.85 2.29 -3.82
C PHE A 106 7.51 3.46 -4.53
N PHE A 107 6.79 4.06 -5.46
CA PHE A 107 7.23 5.24 -6.21
C PHE A 107 6.27 6.38 -5.90
N SER A 108 6.74 7.37 -5.15
CA SER A 108 5.93 8.49 -4.66
C SER A 108 6.40 9.78 -5.30
N ARG A 109 5.46 10.58 -5.80
CA ARG A 109 5.70 11.93 -6.32
C ARG A 109 4.65 12.91 -5.80
N GLU A 110 4.91 14.22 -5.82
CA GLU A 110 3.88 15.18 -5.43
C GLU A 110 2.63 15.12 -6.34
N ASP A 111 1.53 15.64 -5.80
CA ASP A 111 0.24 15.69 -6.48
C ASP A 111 -0.43 17.05 -6.26
N GLY A 112 -1.18 17.51 -7.26
CA GLY A 112 -1.98 18.73 -7.20
C GLY A 112 -1.17 19.96 -6.77
N SER A 113 -1.66 20.68 -5.77
CA SER A 113 -1.00 21.86 -5.21
C SER A 113 0.22 21.56 -4.31
N ALA A 114 0.64 20.29 -4.19
CA ALA A 114 1.84 19.86 -3.46
C ALA A 114 1.95 20.46 -2.03
N LYS A 115 0.85 20.49 -1.28
CA LYS A 115 0.76 21.07 0.08
C LYS A 115 1.72 20.39 1.07
N ALA A 116 2.14 19.15 0.79
CA ALA A 116 3.13 18.41 1.56
C ALA A 116 4.59 18.91 1.36
N GLY A 117 4.85 19.71 0.32
CA GLY A 117 6.17 20.04 -0.19
C GLY A 117 6.61 19.09 -1.31
N ASN A 118 7.90 19.13 -1.66
CA ASN A 118 8.51 18.23 -2.64
C ASN A 118 8.41 16.77 -2.14
N VAL A 119 7.76 15.92 -2.92
CA VAL A 119 7.72 14.48 -2.69
C VAL A 119 8.39 13.84 -3.89
N ASP A 120 9.58 13.28 -3.69
CA ASP A 120 10.27 12.44 -4.67
C ASP A 120 10.93 11.29 -3.89
N ASN A 121 10.30 10.12 -3.94
CA ASN A 121 10.78 8.97 -3.21
C ASN A 121 10.59 7.68 -3.99
N ARG A 122 11.64 6.88 -4.03
CA ARG A 122 11.61 5.50 -4.50
C ARG A 122 12.06 4.61 -3.35
N ASN A 123 11.17 3.76 -2.87
CA ASN A 123 11.47 2.79 -1.84
C ASN A 123 11.40 1.38 -2.43
N LEU A 124 12.46 0.59 -2.22
CA LEU A 124 12.51 -0.82 -2.54
C LEU A 124 12.79 -1.58 -1.24
N SER A 125 12.03 -2.65 -1.01
CA SER A 125 12.20 -3.53 0.14
C SER A 125 12.12 -4.98 -0.30
N ALA A 126 12.93 -5.82 0.36
CA ALA A 126 12.98 -7.24 0.12
C ALA A 126 13.08 -7.95 1.48
N LEU A 127 12.23 -8.96 1.67
CA LEU A 127 12.28 -9.87 2.79
C LEU A 127 12.31 -11.30 2.26
N PHE A 128 13.33 -12.05 2.66
CA PHE A 128 13.43 -13.47 2.35
C PHE A 128 13.26 -14.24 3.65
N GLY A 129 12.48 -15.30 3.64
CA GLY A 129 12.32 -16.13 4.83
C GLY A 129 12.24 -17.60 4.49
N TYR A 130 12.97 -18.44 5.21
CA TYR A 130 12.90 -19.88 5.06
C TYR A 130 12.17 -20.50 6.24
N ARG A 131 11.12 -21.27 5.95
CA ARG A 131 10.35 -22.03 6.95
C ARG A 131 10.64 -23.51 6.80
N LEU A 132 11.01 -24.16 7.91
CA LEU A 132 11.21 -25.60 8.01
C LEU A 132 10.59 -26.11 9.32
N GLY A 133 9.63 -27.03 9.23
CA GLY A 133 8.83 -27.44 10.39
C GLY A 133 8.16 -26.24 11.06
N GLY A 134 8.36 -26.11 12.37
CA GLY A 134 7.84 -25.00 13.18
C GLY A 134 8.73 -23.74 13.21
N HIS A 135 9.91 -23.75 12.58
CA HIS A 135 10.86 -22.64 12.61
C HIS A 135 10.79 -21.77 11.37
N ARG A 136 11.13 -20.48 11.52
CA ARG A 136 11.29 -19.52 10.42
C ARG A 136 12.46 -18.60 10.72
N VAL A 137 13.32 -18.38 9.72
CA VAL A 137 14.38 -17.36 9.73
C VAL A 137 14.13 -16.40 8.58
N SER A 138 14.30 -15.10 8.81
CA SER A 138 14.14 -14.04 7.80
C SER A 138 15.05 -12.86 8.07
#